data_AF-A4Z3D9-F1
#
_entry.id   AF-A4Z3D9-F1
#
_cell.length_a   1.000
_cell.length_b   1.000
_cell.length_c   1.000
_cell.angle_alpha   90.00
_cell.angle_beta   90.00
_cell.angle_gamma   90.00
#
_symmetry.space_group_name_H-M   'P 1'
#
loop_
_entity.id
_entity.type
_entity.pdbx_description
1 polymer ?
#
loop_
_entity_poly.entity_id
_entity_poly.type
_entity_poly.pdbx_seq_one_letter_code
_entity_poly.pdbx_strand_id
1 'polypeptide(L)'
;MDYRKDFQWLVMEKLGKEQARTVDWSAPRLICIAGDFNRYDDHAVKQFQRNIELIRYRRFGPDLLMLNLLVATSVKATARSVSGSQATEQGLAGSGRYKTISSVMEELDAAMIDRFEALRAYMLALGDDVQETKLQLYIAFKRIKNFACVEFS
;
A
#
# COMPACT_ATOMS: atom_id res chain seq x y z
N MET A 1 10.35 -6.54 15.59
CA MET A 1 10.81 -7.05 14.27
C MET A 1 12.20 -7.63 14.52
N ASP A 2 12.26 -8.91 14.87
CA ASP A 2 13.51 -9.53 15.35
C ASP A 2 14.60 -9.63 14.27
N TYR A 3 14.22 -9.50 12.99
CA TYR A 3 15.13 -9.60 11.83
C TYR A 3 15.57 -8.24 11.24
N ARG A 4 15.31 -7.13 11.94
CA ARG A 4 15.61 -5.77 11.41
C ARG A 4 17.11 -5.60 11.10
N LYS A 5 17.98 -6.07 12.00
CA LYS A 5 19.43 -5.96 11.85
C LYS A 5 19.95 -6.84 10.71
N ASP A 6 19.44 -8.06 10.61
CA ASP A 6 19.86 -9.02 9.57
C ASP A 6 19.49 -8.51 8.17
N PHE A 7 18.27 -8.00 8.01
CA PHE A 7 17.86 -7.40 6.73
C PHE A 7 18.65 -6.13 6.42
N GLN A 8 18.90 -5.27 7.40
CA GLN A 8 19.70 -4.07 7.18
C GLN A 8 21.16 -4.40 6.81
N TRP A 9 21.72 -5.44 7.42
CA TRP A 9 23.04 -5.95 7.06
C TRP A 9 23.06 -6.47 5.63
N LEU A 10 22.06 -7.26 5.22
CA LEU A 10 21.94 -7.76 3.85
C LEU A 10 21.83 -6.61 2.83
N VAL A 11 21.05 -5.57 3.12
CA VAL A 11 20.95 -4.38 2.27
C VAL A 11 22.31 -3.68 2.18
N MET A 12 23.02 -3.54 3.30
CA MET A 12 24.35 -2.95 3.31
C MET A 12 25.34 -3.75 2.45
N GLU A 13 25.32 -5.09 2.55
CA GLU A 13 26.18 -5.98 1.79
C GLU A 13 25.89 -5.93 0.28
N LYS A 14 24.61 -5.90 -0.11
CA LYS A 14 24.20 -5.98 -1.52
C LYS A 14 24.08 -4.64 -2.23
N LEU A 15 23.65 -3.60 -1.52
CA LEU A 15 23.28 -2.30 -2.08
C LEU A 15 24.09 -1.14 -1.49
N GLY A 16 24.86 -1.36 -0.42
CA GLY A 16 25.70 -0.35 0.20
C GLY A 16 25.07 0.37 1.39
N LYS A 17 25.92 1.12 2.10
CA LYS A 17 25.58 1.73 3.40
C LYS A 17 24.53 2.83 3.31
N GLU A 18 24.53 3.61 2.23
CA GLU A 18 23.57 4.69 2.04
C GLU A 18 22.15 4.13 1.84
N GLN A 19 22.00 3.11 1.00
CA GLN A 19 20.72 2.41 0.78
C GLN A 19 20.23 1.73 2.07
N ALA A 20 21.14 1.17 2.88
CA ALA A 20 20.78 0.58 4.18
C ALA A 20 20.23 1.61 5.19
N ARG A 21 20.58 2.89 5.04
CA ARG A 21 20.06 3.98 5.88
C ARG A 21 18.69 4.47 5.42
N THR A 22 18.36 4.34 4.13
CA THR A 22 17.07 4.77 3.57
C THR A 22 15.96 3.73 3.75
N VAL A 23 16.22 2.58 4.37
CA VAL A 23 15.20 1.56 4.62
C VAL A 23 14.13 2.12 5.55
N ASP A 24 12.90 2.21 5.06
CA ASP A 24 11.74 2.57 5.86
C ASP A 24 11.25 1.36 6.68
N TRP A 25 11.14 1.56 7.99
CA TRP A 25 10.69 0.56 8.96
C TRP A 25 9.31 0.86 9.55
N SER A 26 8.66 1.94 9.11
CA SER A 26 7.36 2.37 9.61
C SER A 26 6.25 1.38 9.25
N ALA A 27 6.30 0.83 8.03
CA ALA A 27 5.29 -0.09 7.50
C ALA A 27 5.94 -1.22 6.66
N PRO A 28 6.77 -2.09 7.26
CA PRO A 28 7.43 -3.18 6.54
C PRO A 28 6.40 -4.13 5.91
N ARG A 29 6.62 -4.50 4.64
CA ARG A 29 5.77 -5.40 3.85
C ARG A 29 6.54 -6.67 3.49
N LEU A 30 5.93 -7.83 3.70
CA LEU A 30 6.46 -9.12 3.27
C LEU A 30 5.71 -9.57 2.01
N ILE A 31 6.44 -9.89 0.95
CA ILE A 31 5.86 -10.41 -0.30
C ILE A 31 6.44 -11.81 -0.52
N CYS A 32 5.59 -12.83 -0.47
CA CYS A 32 5.96 -14.21 -0.75
C CYS A 32 5.55 -14.55 -2.19
N ILE A 33 6.49 -15.02 -3.00
CA ILE A 33 6.27 -15.37 -4.41
C ILE A 33 6.57 -16.85 -4.61
N ALA A 34 5.57 -17.64 -5.02
CA ALA A 34 5.70 -19.08 -5.20
C ALA A 34 4.85 -19.60 -6.38
N GLY A 35 5.13 -20.81 -6.84
CA GLY A 35 4.37 -21.44 -7.93
C GLY A 35 2.96 -21.83 -7.49
N ASP A 36 2.78 -22.15 -6.21
CA ASP A 36 1.47 -22.37 -5.61
C ASP A 36 1.48 -22.10 -4.09
N PHE A 37 0.28 -21.92 -3.53
CA PHE A 37 0.01 -21.79 -2.09
C PHE A 37 -1.17 -22.68 -1.73
N ASN A 38 -1.08 -23.34 -0.57
CA ASN A 38 -2.15 -24.16 -0.02
C ASN A 38 -3.01 -23.34 0.96
N ARG A 39 -4.10 -23.93 1.44
CA ARG A 39 -5.02 -23.28 2.40
C ARG A 39 -4.35 -22.86 3.71
N TYR A 40 -3.34 -23.60 4.16
CA TYR A 40 -2.64 -23.31 5.41
C TYR A 40 -1.81 -22.04 5.28
N ASP A 41 -1.26 -21.75 4.09
CA ASP A 41 -0.52 -20.51 3.82
C ASP A 41 -1.44 -19.28 3.94
N ASP A 42 -2.65 -19.35 3.36
CA ASP A 42 -3.66 -18.28 3.48
C ASP A 42 -4.09 -18.06 4.95
N HIS A 43 -4.39 -19.15 5.67
CA HIS A 43 -4.73 -19.06 7.09
C HIS A 43 -3.60 -18.47 7.94
N ALA A 44 -2.35 -18.89 7.70
CA ALA A 44 -1.20 -18.39 8.44
C ALA A 44 -1.02 -16.88 8.22
N VAL A 45 -1.17 -16.41 6.98
CA VAL A 45 -1.06 -14.97 6.66
C VAL A 45 -2.15 -14.16 7.33
N LYS A 46 -3.38 -14.67 7.40
CA LYS A 46 -4.51 -13.99 8.08
C LYS A 46 -4.33 -13.91 9.60
N GLN A 47 -3.66 -14.88 10.22
CA GLN A 47 -3.37 -14.86 11.65
C GLN A 47 -2.22 -13.92 12.02
N PHE A 48 -1.30 -13.70 11.08
CA PHE A 48 -0.24 -12.71 11.26
C PHE A 48 -0.78 -11.29 11.07
N GLN A 49 -0.81 -10.51 12.16
CA GLN A 49 -1.13 -9.08 12.13
C GLN A 49 0.02 -8.26 11.51
N ARG A 50 0.36 -8.51 10.24
CA ARG A 50 1.39 -7.79 9.49
C ARG A 50 0.95 -7.58 8.04
N ASN A 51 1.65 -6.68 7.35
CA ASN A 51 1.45 -6.44 5.93
C ASN A 51 2.11 -7.58 5.13
N ILE A 52 1.33 -8.58 4.73
CA ILE A 52 1.83 -9.76 4.01
C ILE A 52 1.03 -9.97 2.73
N GLU A 53 1.72 -10.32 1.65
CA GLU A 53 1.11 -10.67 0.38
C GLU A 53 1.62 -12.00 -0.16
N LEU A 54 0.70 -12.79 -0.71
CA LEU A 54 1.00 -14.03 -1.40
C LEU A 54 0.76 -13.84 -2.89
N ILE A 55 1.81 -13.97 -3.70
CA ILE A 55 1.75 -13.84 -5.17
C ILE A 55 2.09 -15.18 -5.81
N ARG A 56 1.12 -15.77 -6.51
CA ARG A 56 1.33 -16.96 -7.32
C ARG A 56 1.94 -16.57 -8.66
N TYR A 57 3.06 -17.20 -9.04
CA TYR A 57 3.57 -17.06 -10.39
C TYR A 57 3.17 -18.24 -11.28
N ARG A 58 2.88 -17.98 -12.56
CA ARG A 58 2.76 -19.00 -13.61
C ARG A 58 3.59 -18.60 -14.82
N ARG A 59 4.37 -19.53 -15.34
CA ARG A 59 5.13 -19.34 -16.59
C ARG A 59 4.33 -19.87 -17.77
N PHE A 60 4.29 -19.12 -18.85
CA PHE A 60 3.71 -19.53 -20.13
C PHE A 60 4.83 -19.49 -21.17
N GLY A 61 5.39 -20.66 -21.48
CA GLY A 61 6.61 -20.74 -22.29
C GLY A 61 7.82 -20.08 -21.59
N PRO A 62 8.85 -19.71 -22.37
CA PRO A 62 10.09 -19.14 -21.83
C PRO A 62 9.97 -17.67 -21.43
N ASP A 63 9.09 -16.91 -22.08
CA ASP A 63 9.14 -15.43 -22.02
C ASP A 63 8.02 -14.78 -21.21
N LEU A 64 6.92 -15.51 -20.96
CA LEU A 64 5.76 -14.94 -20.29
C LEU A 64 5.66 -15.43 -18.84
N LEU A 65 5.55 -14.49 -17.92
CA LEU A 65 5.32 -14.73 -16.50
C LEU A 65 4.06 -13.97 -16.06
N MET A 66 3.08 -14.71 -15.57
CA MET A 66 1.92 -14.15 -14.90
C MET A 66 2.17 -14.14 -13.39
N LEU A 67 1.86 -13.00 -12.76
CA LEU A 67 1.86 -12.84 -11.32
C LEU A 67 0.41 -12.59 -10.88
N ASN A 68 -0.09 -13.43 -9.99
CA ASN A 68 -1.45 -13.33 -9.47
C ASN A 68 -1.42 -13.13 -7.95
N LEU A 69 -1.98 -12.01 -7.48
CA LEU A 69 -2.10 -11.71 -6.05
C LEU A 69 -3.24 -12.54 -5.45
N LEU A 70 -2.91 -13.49 -4.57
CA LEU A 70 -3.89 -14.39 -3.96
C LEU A 70 -4.45 -13.83 -2.65
N VAL A 71 -3.58 -13.29 -1.81
CA VAL A 71 -3.91 -12.80 -0.48
C VAL A 71 -3.14 -11.53 -0.24
N ALA A 72 -3.82 -10.50 0.26
CA ALA A 72 -3.20 -9.27 0.75
C ALA A 72 -3.78 -8.92 2.12
N THR A 73 -2.95 -9.01 3.16
CA THR A 73 -3.29 -8.49 4.49
C THR A 73 -2.61 -7.15 4.68
N SER A 74 -3.37 -6.17 5.17
CA SER A 74 -2.86 -4.84 5.50
C SER A 74 -3.27 -4.51 6.92
N VAL A 75 -2.29 -4.29 7.78
CA VAL A 75 -2.49 -3.68 9.09
C VAL A 75 -2.27 -2.18 8.92
N LYS A 76 -3.23 -1.38 9.38
CA LYS A 76 -3.04 0.08 9.44
C LYS A 76 -1.77 0.34 10.22
N ALA A 77 -0.81 1.03 9.60
CA ALA A 77 0.37 1.48 10.32
C ALA A 77 -0.12 2.28 11.54
N THR A 78 0.25 1.83 12.74
CA THR A 78 0.19 2.68 13.92
C THR A 78 1.10 3.85 13.61
N ALA A 79 0.52 5.02 13.33
CA ALA A 79 1.27 6.25 13.29
C ALA A 79 2.00 6.31 14.63
N ARG A 80 3.32 6.05 14.62
CA ARG A 80 4.16 6.43 15.73
C ARG A 80 4.01 7.94 15.77
N SER A 81 3.29 8.44 16.78
CA SER A 81 3.48 9.79 17.24
C SER A 81 4.97 9.93 17.45
N VAL A 82 5.61 10.72 16.60
CA VAL A 82 6.99 11.13 16.82
C VAL A 82 6.92 12.14 17.96
N SER A 83 6.74 11.64 19.18
CA SER A 83 6.96 12.42 20.39
C SER A 83 8.47 12.59 20.49
N GLY A 84 8.95 13.77 20.11
CA GLY A 84 10.33 14.17 20.34
C GLY A 84 11.04 14.72 19.12
N SER A 85 10.61 15.90 18.67
CA SER A 85 11.51 16.97 18.23
C SER A 85 10.70 18.26 18.24
N GLN A 86 10.86 19.06 19.29
CA GLN A 86 10.50 20.47 19.27
C GLN A 86 11.40 21.13 18.20
N ALA A 87 10.94 21.13 16.96
CA ALA A 87 11.43 22.02 15.92
C ALA A 87 10.36 23.10 15.77
N THR A 88 10.58 24.20 16.51
CA THR A 88 10.16 25.56 16.18
C THR A 88 8.91 25.69 15.31
N GLU A 89 7.76 25.85 15.96
CA GLU A 89 6.60 26.55 15.41
C GLU A 89 6.98 28.01 15.14
N GLN A 90 7.65 28.27 14.02
CA GLN A 90 7.77 29.61 13.47
C GLN A 90 8.08 29.50 11.97
N GLY A 91 7.03 29.67 11.17
CA GLY A 91 7.13 29.79 9.71
C GLY A 91 6.36 28.73 8.95
N LEU A 92 5.03 28.85 8.92
CA LEU A 92 4.12 28.56 7.79
C LEU A 92 2.68 28.87 8.23
N ALA A 93 2.46 30.13 8.62
CA ALA A 93 1.12 30.70 8.63
C ALA A 93 0.70 30.90 7.16
N GLY A 94 0.04 29.89 6.59
CA GLY A 94 -0.51 29.94 5.23
C GLY A 94 -0.55 28.58 4.53
N SER A 95 -1.55 27.74 4.85
CA SER A 95 -2.23 26.85 3.88
C SER A 95 -3.32 26.08 4.62
N GLY A 96 -4.53 26.03 4.05
CA GLY A 96 -5.73 25.49 4.69
C GLY A 96 -5.59 24.07 5.24
N ARG A 97 -6.35 23.77 6.29
CA ARG A 97 -6.57 22.39 6.79
C ARG A 97 -7.03 21.53 5.60
N TYR A 98 -6.15 20.68 5.08
CA TYR A 98 -6.53 19.70 4.05
C TYR A 98 -7.64 18.82 4.62
N LYS A 99 -8.83 18.86 4.00
CA LYS A 99 -9.95 17.97 4.34
C LYS A 99 -9.56 16.55 3.98
N THR A 100 -10.03 15.58 4.77
CA THR A 100 -9.82 14.17 4.41
C THR A 100 -10.68 13.84 3.20
N ILE A 101 -10.24 12.88 2.38
CA ILE A 101 -11.02 12.45 1.20
C ILE A 101 -12.44 12.04 1.58
N SER A 102 -12.63 11.40 2.73
CA SER A 102 -13.95 11.06 3.26
C SER A 102 -14.82 12.29 3.50
N SER A 103 -14.26 13.34 4.12
CA SER A 103 -14.97 14.60 4.33
C SER A 103 -15.27 15.33 3.02
N VAL A 104 -14.37 15.26 2.04
CA VAL A 104 -14.62 15.84 0.71
C VAL A 104 -15.74 15.09 0.01
N MET A 105 -15.76 13.75 0.08
CA MET A 105 -16.80 12.90 -0.51
C MET A 105 -18.20 13.19 0.04
N GLU A 106 -18.32 13.56 1.32
CA GLU A 106 -19.59 13.94 1.95
C GLU A 106 -20.15 15.28 1.42
N GLU A 107 -19.29 16.13 0.87
CA GLU A 107 -19.64 17.46 0.34
C GLU A 107 -19.84 17.47 -1.18
N LEU A 108 -19.64 16.33 -1.85
CA LEU A 108 -19.78 16.23 -3.30
C LEU A 108 -21.23 16.38 -3.75
N ASP A 109 -21.43 17.06 -4.88
CA ASP A 109 -22.71 17.07 -5.56
C ASP A 109 -23.01 15.71 -6.24
N ALA A 110 -24.29 15.50 -6.58
CA ALA A 110 -24.74 14.26 -7.19
C ALA A 110 -24.02 13.97 -8.53
N ALA A 111 -23.71 15.01 -9.31
CA ALA A 111 -23.05 14.84 -10.61
C ALA A 111 -21.61 14.33 -10.46
N MET A 112 -20.89 14.79 -9.43
CA MET A 112 -19.53 14.34 -9.14
C MET A 112 -19.53 12.92 -8.56
N ILE A 113 -20.51 12.60 -7.70
CA ILE A 113 -20.70 11.24 -7.18
C ILE A 113 -20.94 10.26 -8.35
N ASP A 114 -21.85 10.58 -9.27
CA ASP A 114 -22.14 9.73 -10.43
C ASP A 114 -20.90 9.51 -11.32
N ARG A 115 -20.12 10.56 -11.57
CA ARG A 115 -18.85 10.44 -12.31
C ARG A 115 -17.85 9.56 -11.58
N PHE A 116 -17.71 9.73 -10.27
CA PHE A 116 -16.82 8.91 -9.47
C PHE A 116 -17.25 7.45 -9.46
N GLU A 117 -18.54 7.15 -9.30
CA GLU A 117 -19.04 5.77 -9.31
C GLU A 117 -18.88 5.12 -10.71
N ALA A 118 -19.09 5.87 -11.80
CA ALA A 118 -18.80 5.39 -13.14
C ALA A 118 -17.30 5.07 -13.34
N LEU A 119 -16.42 5.96 -12.89
CA LEU A 119 -14.96 5.75 -12.91
C LEU A 119 -14.58 4.53 -12.07
N ARG A 120 -15.10 4.45 -10.85
CA ARG A 120 -14.85 3.37 -9.89
C ARG A 120 -15.28 2.02 -10.45
N ALA A 121 -16.48 1.94 -11.03
CA ALA A 121 -16.97 0.73 -11.69
C ALA A 121 -16.04 0.30 -12.83
N TYR A 122 -15.61 1.24 -13.68
CA TYR A 122 -14.63 0.95 -14.72
C TYR A 122 -13.30 0.42 -14.16
N MET A 123 -12.74 1.09 -13.15
CA MET A 123 -11.46 0.71 -12.54
C MET A 123 -11.51 -0.69 -11.94
N LEU A 124 -12.60 -1.04 -11.24
CA LEU A 124 -12.81 -2.37 -10.67
C LEU A 124 -13.02 -3.43 -11.76
N ALA A 125 -13.63 -3.07 -12.90
CA ALA A 125 -13.83 -3.99 -14.02
C ALA A 125 -12.54 -4.31 -14.81
N LEU A 126 -11.43 -3.60 -14.58
CA LEU A 126 -10.17 -3.88 -15.25
C LEU A 126 -9.58 -5.25 -14.86
N GLY A 127 -9.98 -5.81 -13.72
CA GLY A 127 -9.59 -7.15 -13.29
C GLY A 127 -9.99 -7.46 -11.86
N ASP A 128 -10.22 -8.74 -11.58
CA ASP A 128 -10.65 -9.24 -10.26
C ASP A 128 -9.62 -8.99 -9.15
N ASP A 129 -8.36 -8.70 -9.52
CA ASP A 129 -7.25 -8.42 -8.60
C ASP A 129 -7.11 -6.92 -8.24
N VAL A 130 -8.02 -6.07 -8.73
CA VAL A 130 -8.04 -4.64 -8.40
C VAL A 130 -8.58 -4.41 -7.00
N GLN A 131 -7.82 -3.67 -6.20
CA GLN A 131 -8.17 -3.26 -4.85
C GLN A 131 -8.33 -1.74 -4.78
N GLU A 132 -9.41 -1.29 -4.17
CA GLU A 132 -9.63 0.10 -3.78
C GLU A 132 -9.14 0.33 -2.34
N THR A 133 -8.43 1.42 -2.10
CA THR A 133 -8.04 1.84 -0.75
C THR A 133 -8.26 3.33 -0.57
N LYS A 134 -9.14 3.70 0.36
CA LYS A 134 -9.33 5.10 0.78
C LYS A 134 -8.21 5.49 1.73
N LEU A 135 -7.37 6.42 1.30
CA LEU A 135 -6.28 7.01 2.10
C LEU A 135 -6.74 8.35 2.69
N GLN A 136 -5.86 9.07 3.38
CA GLN A 136 -6.24 10.31 4.04
C GLN A 136 -6.71 11.39 3.05
N LEU A 137 -6.04 11.51 1.89
CA LEU A 137 -6.24 12.61 0.95
C LEU A 137 -6.77 12.17 -0.43
N TYR A 138 -6.73 10.87 -0.74
CA TYR A 138 -7.11 10.36 -2.05
C TYR A 138 -7.58 8.90 -1.97
N ILE A 139 -8.13 8.39 -3.07
CA ILE A 139 -8.53 7.01 -3.26
C ILE A 139 -7.53 6.35 -4.21
N ALA A 140 -6.90 5.25 -3.79
CA ALA A 140 -5.96 4.51 -4.63
C ALA A 140 -6.62 3.26 -5.21
N PHE A 141 -6.37 3.00 -6.49
CA PHE A 141 -6.64 1.72 -7.14
C PHE A 141 -5.31 1.02 -7.42
N LYS A 142 -5.21 -0.22 -6.95
CA LYS A 142 -3.98 -1.00 -7.02
C LYS A 142 -4.26 -2.44 -7.41
N ARG A 143 -3.28 -3.07 -8.07
CA ARG A 143 -3.14 -4.53 -8.15
C ARG A 143 -1.95 -4.91 -7.29
N ILE A 144 -0.87 -5.40 -7.91
CA ILE A 144 0.45 -5.56 -7.27
C ILE A 144 1.06 -4.19 -6.91
N LYS A 145 0.85 -3.19 -7.78
CA LYS A 145 1.26 -1.79 -7.58
C LYS A 145 0.07 -0.86 -7.81
N ASN A 146 0.17 0.34 -7.25
CA ASN A 146 -0.78 1.43 -7.54
C ASN A 146 -0.73 1.75 -9.03
N PHE A 147 -1.90 1.90 -9.66
CA PHE A 147 -2.01 2.28 -11.07
C PHE A 147 -2.89 3.50 -11.30
N ALA A 148 -3.74 3.87 -10.35
CA ALA A 148 -4.50 5.11 -10.40
C ALA A 148 -4.74 5.67 -8.99
N CYS A 149 -4.80 7.00 -8.91
CA CYS A 149 -5.21 7.74 -7.72
C CYS A 149 -6.29 8.72 -8.13
N VAL A 150 -7.31 8.90 -7.28
CA VAL A 150 -8.40 9.84 -7.47
C VAL A 150 -8.46 10.77 -6.28
N GLU A 151 -8.47 12.07 -6.56
CA GLU A 151 -8.69 13.14 -5.61
C GLU A 151 -9.80 14.06 -6.15
N PHE A 152 -10.41 14.83 -5.26
CA PHE A 152 -11.41 15.83 -5.61
C PHE A 152 -10.87 17.19 -5.19
N SER A 153 -10.89 18.14 -6.14
CA SER A 153 -10.43 19.52 -6.00
C SER A 153 -11.60 20.49 -6.05
#